data_AF-A0A820DS60-F1
#
_entry.id   AF-A0A820DS60-F1
#
_cell.length_a   1.000
_cell.length_b   1.000
_cell.length_c   1.000
_cell.angle_alpha   90.00
_cell.angle_beta   90.00
_cell.angle_gamma   90.00
#
_symmetry.space_group_name_H-M   'P 1'
#
loop_
_entity.id
_entity.type
_entity.pdbx_description
1 polymer ?
#
loop_
_entity_poly.entity_id
_entity_poly.type
_entity_poly.pdbx_seq_one_letter_code
_entity_poly.pdbx_strand_id
1 'polypeptide(L)'
;MADATDTKEVDLQPEYELNVYILIYFVLFIVFGSFFILNLFIGVIIDNFNQQKRMLRAGDSLELFMTDSQKNYFYAMRKIGGRRPTKALPRPRFAFARFLFDLTTNHKFDIFIMICIVLNMFFMCLEHYKQSYTYDLVLKYINYVFIA
;
A
#
# COMPACT_ATOMS: atom_id res chain seq x y z
N MET A 1 -23.19 -12.80 23.22
CA MET A 1 -24.45 -12.83 22.45
C MET A 1 -25.10 -14.19 22.55
N ALA A 2 -24.35 -15.29 22.42
CA ALA A 2 -24.86 -16.66 22.64
C ALA A 2 -25.57 -16.85 24.00
N ASP A 3 -24.94 -16.43 25.10
CA ASP A 3 -25.58 -16.50 26.43
C ASP A 3 -26.89 -15.71 26.52
N ALA A 4 -27.04 -14.67 25.70
CA ALA A 4 -28.23 -13.84 25.66
C ALA A 4 -29.34 -14.46 24.78
N THR A 5 -28.99 -15.18 23.71
CA THR A 5 -29.95 -15.92 22.88
C THR A 5 -30.48 -17.17 23.56
N ASP A 6 -29.73 -17.74 24.50
CA ASP A 6 -30.12 -18.96 25.21
C ASP A 6 -30.96 -18.67 26.48
N THR A 7 -31.31 -17.39 26.71
CA THR A 7 -32.01 -16.96 27.95
C THR A 7 -33.46 -17.43 28.04
N LYS A 8 -33.84 -17.81 29.27
CA LYS A 8 -35.20 -18.08 29.75
C LYS A 8 -35.60 -17.04 30.82
N GLU A 9 -36.59 -17.37 31.66
CA GLU A 9 -36.91 -16.61 32.86
C GLU A 9 -35.84 -16.77 33.96
N VAL A 10 -35.94 -15.94 34.99
CA VAL A 10 -35.07 -15.99 36.17
C VAL A 10 -35.20 -17.37 36.84
N ASP A 11 -34.07 -17.92 37.29
CA ASP A 11 -33.94 -19.24 37.94
C ASP A 11 -34.20 -20.48 37.05
N LEU A 12 -34.31 -20.31 35.72
CA LEU A 12 -34.38 -21.42 34.76
C LEU A 12 -33.04 -21.64 34.04
N GLN A 13 -32.72 -22.91 33.75
CA GLN A 13 -31.54 -23.27 32.97
C GLN A 13 -31.70 -22.79 31.50
N PRO A 14 -30.67 -22.16 30.90
CA PRO A 14 -30.71 -21.73 29.51
C PRO A 14 -30.87 -22.91 28.54
N GLU A 15 -31.57 -22.66 27.44
CA GLU A 15 -31.79 -23.61 26.34
C GLU A 15 -31.32 -22.98 25.03
N TYR A 16 -30.70 -23.81 24.19
CA TYR A 16 -30.07 -23.37 22.96
C TYR A 16 -31.06 -22.66 22.02
N GLU A 17 -30.72 -21.43 21.63
CA GLU A 17 -31.47 -20.61 20.65
C GLU A 17 -32.95 -20.38 20.99
N LEU A 18 -33.32 -20.34 22.27
CA LEU A 18 -34.71 -20.10 22.65
C LEU A 18 -35.19 -18.68 22.34
N ASN A 19 -34.35 -17.67 22.60
CA ASN A 19 -34.69 -16.25 22.44
C ASN A 19 -33.81 -15.57 21.38
N VAL A 20 -33.88 -16.08 20.15
CA VAL A 20 -33.10 -15.55 19.00
C VAL A 20 -33.39 -14.07 18.73
N TYR A 21 -34.59 -13.57 19.06
CA TYR A 21 -34.99 -12.17 18.83
C TYR A 21 -34.10 -11.15 19.57
N ILE A 22 -33.43 -11.55 20.66
CA ILE A 22 -32.45 -10.71 21.36
C ILE A 22 -31.27 -10.29 20.45
N LEU A 23 -30.97 -11.04 19.39
CA LEU A 23 -29.95 -10.62 18.41
C LEU A 23 -30.29 -9.28 17.75
N ILE A 24 -31.58 -8.96 17.58
CA ILE A 24 -32.01 -7.68 17.01
C ILE A 24 -31.59 -6.53 17.92
N TYR A 25 -31.65 -6.70 19.24
CA TYR A 25 -31.14 -5.71 20.19
C TYR A 25 -29.64 -5.45 19.98
N PHE A 26 -28.82 -6.49 19.83
CA PHE A 26 -27.38 -6.33 19.59
C PHE A 26 -27.07 -5.70 18.24
N VAL A 27 -27.81 -6.06 17.18
CA VAL A 27 -27.65 -5.45 15.85
C VAL A 27 -27.96 -3.95 15.91
N LEU A 28 -29.09 -3.57 16.52
CA LEU A 28 -29.44 -2.15 16.67
C LEU A 28 -28.42 -1.43 17.56
N PHE A 29 -27.97 -2.05 18.65
CA PHE A 29 -26.97 -1.46 19.53
C PHE A 29 -25.61 -1.27 18.83
N ILE A 30 -25.15 -2.21 18.01
CA ILE A 30 -23.91 -2.07 17.25
C ILE A 30 -24.07 -1.00 16.17
N VAL A 31 -25.16 -1.03 15.43
CA VAL A 31 -25.42 -0.05 14.37
C VAL A 31 -25.49 1.36 14.96
N PHE A 32 -26.31 1.60 15.98
CA PHE A 32 -26.44 2.95 16.54
C PHE A 32 -25.27 3.32 17.45
N GLY A 33 -24.87 2.43 18.35
CA GLY A 33 -23.82 2.67 19.33
C GLY A 33 -22.45 2.78 18.68
N SER A 34 -22.03 1.81 17.86
CA SER A 34 -20.71 1.86 17.24
C SER A 34 -20.64 2.94 16.15
N PHE A 35 -21.65 3.08 15.29
CA PHE A 35 -21.62 4.11 14.25
C PHE A 35 -21.62 5.52 14.85
N PHE A 36 -22.49 5.80 15.82
CA PHE A 36 -22.56 7.14 16.41
C PHE A 36 -21.34 7.46 17.25
N ILE A 37 -20.91 6.55 18.14
CA ILE A 37 -19.74 6.79 19.00
C ILE A 37 -18.45 6.88 18.18
N LEU A 38 -18.23 6.01 17.19
CA LEU A 38 -17.03 6.09 16.34
C LEU A 38 -17.02 7.38 15.50
N ASN A 39 -18.14 7.74 14.89
CA ASN A 39 -18.20 8.96 14.07
C ASN A 39 -18.02 10.22 14.92
N LEU A 40 -18.63 10.29 16.11
CA LEU A 40 -18.42 11.39 17.04
C LEU A 40 -16.95 11.46 17.48
N PHE A 41 -16.37 10.32 17.86
CA PHE A 41 -14.99 10.24 18.33
C PHE A 41 -13.98 10.66 17.24
N ILE A 42 -14.12 10.14 16.03
CA ILE A 42 -13.30 10.53 14.88
C ILE A 42 -13.48 12.02 14.58
N GLY A 43 -14.71 12.53 14.65
CA GLY A 43 -15.01 13.96 14.47
C GLY A 43 -14.27 14.84 15.47
N VAL A 44 -14.33 14.52 16.76
CA VAL A 44 -13.63 15.26 17.83
C VAL A 44 -12.12 15.19 17.65
N ILE A 45 -11.57 14.01 17.33
CA ILE A 45 -10.13 13.84 17.07
C ILE A 45 -9.68 14.67 15.88
N ILE A 46 -10.39 14.61 14.76
CA ILE A 46 -10.04 15.36 13.55
C ILE A 46 -10.13 16.87 13.80
N ASP A 47 -11.16 17.33 14.51
CA ASP A 47 -11.26 18.75 14.86
C ASP A 47 -10.11 19.18 15.76
N ASN A 48 -9.75 18.38 16.77
CA ASN A 48 -8.60 18.65 17.62
C ASN A 48 -7.27 18.71 16.84
N PHE A 49 -7.02 17.75 15.93
CA PHE A 49 -5.86 17.78 15.05
C PHE A 49 -5.86 19.00 14.12
N ASN A 50 -7.03 19.38 13.60
CA ASN A 50 -7.16 20.58 12.77
C ASN A 50 -6.91 21.86 13.56
N GLN A 51 -7.32 21.94 14.82
CA GLN A 51 -7.01 23.05 15.72
C GLN A 51 -5.50 23.13 15.98
N GLN A 52 -4.85 22.02 16.30
CA GLN A 52 -3.39 21.95 16.46
C GLN A 52 -2.66 22.38 15.18
N LYS A 53 -3.11 21.91 14.01
CA LYS A 53 -2.57 22.31 12.71
C LYS A 53 -2.65 23.83 12.49
N ARG A 54 -3.78 24.46 12.83
CA ARG A 54 -3.96 25.93 12.71
C ARG A 54 -3.05 26.70 13.65
N MET A 55 -2.90 26.23 14.90
CA MET A 55 -2.04 26.86 15.90
C MET A 55 -0.56 26.86 15.50
N LEU A 56 -0.09 25.81 14.83
CA LEU A 56 1.32 25.72 14.42
C LEU A 56 1.70 26.60 13.22
N ARG A 57 0.78 27.33 12.57
CA ARG A 57 1.04 28.15 11.35
C ARG A 57 1.85 27.43 10.24
N ALA A 58 1.96 26.11 10.32
CA ALA A 58 2.70 25.28 9.40
C ALA A 58 1.75 24.90 8.27
N GLY A 59 2.07 25.33 7.05
CA GLY A 59 1.23 25.15 5.86
C GLY A 59 1.01 23.69 5.45
N ASP A 60 1.53 22.71 6.18
CA ASP A 60 1.40 21.28 5.89
C ASP A 60 1.18 20.45 7.18
N SER A 61 0.21 19.54 7.15
CA SER A 61 -0.18 18.70 8.31
C SER A 61 0.92 17.73 8.74
N LEU A 62 1.83 17.39 7.82
CA LEU A 62 2.94 16.48 8.13
C LEU A 62 3.91 17.07 9.16
N GLU A 63 4.07 18.40 9.18
CA GLU A 63 5.05 19.08 10.04
C GLU A 63 4.74 18.97 11.53
N LEU A 64 3.48 18.68 11.89
CA LEU A 64 3.05 18.46 13.27
C LEU A 64 3.71 17.22 13.90
N PHE A 65 4.01 16.21 13.08
CA PHE A 65 4.52 14.91 13.52
C PHE A 65 6.02 14.75 13.29
N MET A 66 6.71 15.81 12.86
CA MET A 66 8.13 15.78 12.50
C MET A 66 8.96 16.62 13.46
N THR A 67 10.15 16.12 13.80
CA THR A 67 11.17 16.91 14.49
C THR A 67 11.80 17.94 13.56
N ASP A 68 12.46 18.95 14.12
CA ASP A 68 13.06 20.03 13.32
C ASP A 68 14.15 19.52 12.35
N SER A 69 14.90 18.48 12.75
CA SER A 69 15.86 17.83 11.85
C SER A 69 15.17 17.12 10.68
N GLN A 70 14.05 16.44 10.92
CA GLN A 70 13.28 15.74 9.88
C GLN A 70 12.65 16.72 8.89
N LYS A 71 12.16 17.88 9.36
CA LYS A 71 11.63 18.95 8.50
C LYS A 71 12.65 19.41 7.46
N ASN A 72 13.91 19.57 7.85
CA ASN A 72 14.98 19.95 6.93
C ASN A 72 15.19 18.93 5.80
N TYR A 73 15.19 17.63 6.13
CA TYR A 73 15.25 16.56 5.13
C TYR A 73 14.01 16.54 4.22
N PHE A 74 12.82 16.72 4.80
CA PHE A 74 11.57 16.79 4.04
C PHE A 74 11.59 17.94 3.02
N TYR A 75 12.01 19.15 3.43
CA TYR A 75 12.12 20.28 2.50
C TYR A 75 13.18 20.07 1.41
N ALA A 76 14.32 19.45 1.76
CA ALA A 76 15.35 19.09 0.78
C ALA A 76 14.79 18.10 -0.26
N MET A 77 14.06 17.07 0.18
CA MET A 77 13.44 16.08 -0.70
C MET A 77 12.35 16.71 -1.58
N ARG A 78 11.50 17.57 -1.02
CA ARG A 78 10.48 18.31 -1.77
C ARG A 78 11.10 19.19 -2.87
N LYS A 79 12.24 19.82 -2.58
CA LYS A 79 12.99 20.64 -3.55
C LYS A 79 13.62 19.80 -4.67
N ILE A 80 14.04 18.57 -4.38
CA ILE A 80 14.56 17.63 -5.38
C ILE A 80 13.43 17.16 -6.30
N GLY A 81 12.27 16.80 -5.75
CA GLY A 81 11.11 16.36 -6.53
C GLY A 81 10.57 17.42 -7.51
N GLY A 82 10.70 18.70 -7.18
CA GLY A 82 10.31 19.81 -8.07
C GLY A 82 11.28 20.13 -9.21
N ARG A 83 12.48 19.52 -9.23
CA ARG A 83 13.50 19.77 -10.26
C ARG A 83 13.50 18.64 -11.27
N ARG A 84 13.34 19.00 -12.56
CA ARG A 84 13.65 18.07 -13.65
C ARG A 84 15.17 18.01 -13.82
N PRO A 85 15.79 16.82 -13.93
CA PRO A 85 17.21 16.72 -14.23
C PRO A 85 17.45 17.31 -15.63
N THR A 86 18.30 18.31 -15.74
CA THR A 86 18.67 18.90 -17.03
C THR A 86 20.17 18.84 -17.24
N LYS A 87 20.58 17.85 -18.04
CA LYS A 87 21.66 17.89 -19.04
C LYS A 87 21.61 16.55 -19.78
N ALA A 88 21.20 16.57 -21.05
CA ALA A 88 21.36 15.40 -21.91
C ALA A 88 22.85 15.12 -22.08
N LEU A 89 23.26 13.86 -21.95
CA LEU A 89 24.66 13.44 -22.07
C LEU A 89 25.20 13.79 -23.48
N PRO A 90 26.45 14.26 -23.60
CA PRO A 90 27.04 14.56 -24.89
C PRO A 90 27.19 13.27 -25.72
N ARG A 91 26.90 13.37 -27.02
CA ARG A 91 26.99 12.21 -27.93
C ARG A 91 28.46 11.78 -28.13
N PRO A 92 28.77 10.48 -28.07
CA PRO A 92 30.13 9.98 -28.25
C PRO A 92 30.64 10.18 -29.70
N ARG A 93 31.96 10.30 -29.87
CA ARG A 93 32.61 10.56 -31.17
C ARG A 93 32.74 9.32 -32.06
N PHE A 94 32.90 8.14 -31.49
CA PHE A 94 33.08 6.89 -32.23
C PHE A 94 31.76 6.38 -32.82
N ALA A 95 31.76 5.94 -34.09
CA ALA A 95 30.55 5.54 -34.80
C ALA A 95 29.79 4.39 -34.14
N PHE A 96 30.49 3.35 -33.67
CA PHE A 96 29.86 2.23 -32.95
C PHE A 96 29.26 2.66 -31.61
N ALA A 97 29.99 3.47 -30.84
CA ALA A 97 29.50 4.01 -29.58
C ALA A 97 28.28 4.93 -29.78
N ARG A 98 28.23 5.66 -30.90
CA ARG A 98 27.08 6.49 -31.28
C ARG A 98 25.86 5.64 -31.59
N PHE A 99 26.02 4.56 -32.33
CA PHE A 99 24.94 3.62 -32.61
C PHE A 99 24.36 3.00 -31.33
N LEU A 100 25.20 2.53 -30.41
CA LEU A 100 24.75 2.00 -29.12
C LEU A 100 24.05 3.09 -28.28
N PHE A 101 24.60 4.30 -28.23
CA PHE A 101 23.99 5.42 -27.52
C PHE A 101 22.61 5.77 -28.08
N ASP A 102 22.45 5.83 -29.40
CA ASP A 102 21.18 6.13 -30.04
C ASP A 102 20.16 4.98 -29.85
N LEU A 103 20.62 3.73 -29.74
CA LEU A 103 19.78 2.57 -29.41
C LEU A 103 19.29 2.62 -27.95
N THR A 104 20.18 2.81 -26.97
CA THR A 104 19.84 2.78 -25.54
C THR A 104 19.09 4.02 -25.08
N THR A 105 19.25 5.16 -25.77
CA THR A 105 18.56 6.42 -25.43
C THR A 105 17.15 6.48 -26.04
N ASN A 106 16.76 5.51 -26.87
CA ASN A 106 15.45 5.50 -27.52
C ASN A 106 14.36 5.04 -26.54
N HIS A 107 13.25 5.77 -26.46
CA HIS A 107 12.09 5.42 -25.66
C HIS A 107 11.53 4.01 -25.95
N LYS A 108 11.65 3.53 -27.20
CA LYS A 108 11.24 2.16 -27.56
C LYS A 108 12.06 1.09 -26.83
N PHE A 109 13.36 1.36 -26.62
CA PHE A 109 14.25 0.48 -25.86
C PHE A 109 13.87 0.46 -24.38
N ASP A 110 13.53 1.62 -23.80
CA ASP A 110 13.03 1.67 -22.42
C ASP A 110 11.75 0.85 -22.21
N ILE A 111 10.79 0.95 -23.14
CA ILE A 111 9.56 0.14 -23.10
C ILE A 111 9.89 -1.36 -23.18
N PHE A 112 10.82 -1.74 -24.06
CA PHE A 112 11.25 -3.13 -24.19
C PHE A 112 11.83 -3.68 -22.88
N ILE A 113 12.74 -2.93 -22.23
CA ILE A 113 13.32 -3.33 -20.94
C ILE A 113 12.24 -3.41 -19.85
N MET A 114 11.30 -2.47 -19.81
CA MET A 114 10.17 -2.50 -18.87
C MET A 114 9.32 -3.77 -19.04
N ILE A 115 9.04 -4.17 -20.29
CA ILE A 115 8.33 -5.42 -20.59
C ILE A 115 9.14 -6.62 -20.08
N CYS A 116 10.44 -6.68 -20.35
CA CYS A 116 11.30 -7.77 -19.87
C CYS A 116 11.27 -7.90 -18.33
N ILE A 117 11.29 -6.80 -17.59
CA ILE A 117 11.21 -6.81 -16.12
C ILE A 117 9.88 -7.38 -15.63
N VAL A 118 8.77 -6.95 -16.24
CA VAL A 118 7.42 -7.45 -15.90
C VAL A 118 7.31 -8.94 -16.21
N LEU A 119 7.86 -9.37 -17.34
CA LEU A 119 7.84 -10.77 -17.77
C LEU A 119 8.70 -11.66 -16.84
N ASN A 120 9.84 -11.17 -16.38
CA ASN A 120 10.66 -11.85 -15.37
C ASN A 120 9.92 -11.99 -14.03
N MET A 121 9.27 -10.91 -13.56
CA MET A 121 8.42 -10.97 -12.36
C MET A 121 7.30 -12.01 -12.50
N PHE A 122 6.64 -12.02 -13.66
CA PHE A 122 5.59 -12.99 -13.95
C PHE A 122 6.10 -14.44 -13.83
N PHE A 123 7.28 -14.75 -14.37
CA PHE A 123 7.85 -16.09 -14.24
C PHE A 123 8.23 -16.45 -12.80
N MET A 124 8.69 -15.49 -11.98
CA MET A 124 8.89 -15.73 -10.54
C MET A 124 7.58 -16.06 -9.82
N CYS A 125 6.46 -15.42 -10.21
CA CYS A 125 5.15 -15.69 -9.62
C CYS A 125 4.56 -17.07 -9.98
N LEU A 126 5.08 -17.75 -11.01
CA LEU A 126 4.62 -19.07 -11.43
C LEU A 126 5.19 -20.22 -10.57
N GLU A 127 6.22 -19.94 -9.77
CA GLU A 127 6.77 -20.90 -8.81
C GLU A 127 5.72 -21.25 -7.74
N HIS A 128 5.53 -22.56 -7.51
CA HIS A 128 4.58 -23.05 -6.51
C HIS A 128 5.11 -24.30 -5.79
N TYR A 129 4.53 -24.55 -4.61
CA TYR A 129 4.93 -25.67 -3.77
C TYR A 129 4.59 -27.03 -4.42
N LYS A 130 5.56 -27.95 -4.39
CA LYS A 130 5.49 -29.30 -5.01
C LYS A 130 5.34 -29.31 -6.54
N GLN A 131 6.02 -28.40 -7.23
CA GLN A 131 6.11 -28.42 -8.69
C GLN A 131 6.86 -29.65 -9.23
N SER A 132 6.50 -30.10 -10.43
CA SER A 132 7.19 -31.21 -11.11
C SER A 132 8.63 -30.82 -11.46
N TYR A 133 9.54 -31.80 -11.47
CA TYR A 133 10.96 -31.60 -11.80
C TYR A 133 11.16 -30.92 -13.17
N THR A 134 10.34 -31.29 -14.16
CA THR A 134 10.41 -30.68 -15.50
C THR A 134 10.00 -29.20 -15.49
N TYR A 135 9.05 -28.84 -14.64
CA TYR A 135 8.56 -27.47 -14.51
C TYR A 135 9.60 -26.57 -13.82
N ASP A 136 10.20 -27.06 -12.73
CA ASP A 136 11.31 -26.40 -12.04
C ASP A 136 12.50 -26.14 -12.98
N LEU A 137 12.87 -27.14 -13.79
CA LEU A 137 13.96 -27.03 -14.75
C LEU A 137 13.68 -25.97 -15.83
N VAL A 138 12.45 -25.93 -16.36
CA VAL A 138 12.04 -24.93 -17.37
C VAL A 138 12.08 -23.52 -16.78
N LEU A 139 11.51 -23.30 -15.58
CA LEU A 139 11.57 -22.00 -14.91
C LEU A 139 13.01 -21.57 -14.63
N LYS A 140 13.88 -22.51 -14.24
CA LYS A 140 15.31 -22.25 -14.02
C LYS A 140 16.05 -21.81 -15.29
N TYR A 141 15.79 -22.47 -16.43
CA TYR A 141 16.36 -22.04 -17.71
C TYR A 141 15.85 -20.66 -18.13
N ILE A 142 14.56 -20.38 -17.94
CA ILE A 142 13.98 -19.06 -18.20
C ILE A 142 14.67 -17.99 -17.33
N ASN A 143 14.90 -18.27 -16.05
CA ASN A 143 15.60 -17.37 -15.13
C ASN A 143 17.04 -17.08 -15.60
N TYR A 144 17.78 -18.08 -16.09
CA TYR A 144 19.11 -17.86 -16.67
C TYR A 144 19.08 -16.96 -17.91
N VAL A 145 18.06 -17.06 -18.76
CA VAL A 145 17.88 -16.18 -19.93
C VAL A 145 17.64 -14.74 -19.51
N PHE A 146 16.93 -14.47 -18.41
CA PHE A 146 16.70 -13.11 -17.91
C PHE A 146 17.92 -12.51 -17.18
N ILE A 147 18.84 -13.35 -16.67
CA ILE A 147 20.09 -12.88 -16.04
C ILE A 147 21.16 -12.55 -17.08
N ALA A 148 21.16 -13.26 -18.22
CA ALA A 148 22.11 -13.07 -19.32
C ALA A 148 21.84 -11.78 -20.12
#